data_AF-A0A0R0LGT5-F1
#
_entry.id   AF-A0A0R0LGT5-F1
#
_cell.length_a   1.000
_cell.length_b   1.000
_cell.length_c   1.000
_cell.angle_alpha   90.00
_cell.angle_beta   90.00
_cell.angle_gamma   90.00
#
_symmetry.space_group_name_H-M   'P 1'
#
loop_
_entity.id
_entity.type
_entity.pdbx_description
1 polymer ?
#
loop_
_entity_poly.entity_id
_entity_poly.type
_entity_poly.pdbx_seq_one_letter_code
_entity_poly.pdbx_strand_id
1 'polypeptide(L)'
;MYKTDRSLVAARPNDDSDTNEPHDMQLPQLVATNTLPFRRTIRRTELRQIVPLADTTIYDMERRGEFPRRFNLTARCVVWDLTEVEAWLDARRQASDSAQLKRAPSPDVRRRKRRPVKAAPVS
;
A
#
# COMPACT_ATOMS: atom_id res chain seq x y z
N MET A 1 -54.62 -39.12 -61.34
CA MET A 1 -54.87 -37.67 -61.55
C MET A 1 -54.17 -36.93 -60.43
N TYR A 2 -53.51 -35.85 -60.79
CA TYR A 2 -52.39 -35.17 -60.13
C TYR A 2 -52.76 -34.27 -58.95
N LYS A 3 -51.69 -33.96 -58.17
CA LYS A 3 -51.46 -32.86 -57.20
C LYS A 3 -51.61 -33.26 -55.73
N THR A 4 -50.77 -32.87 -54.79
CA THR A 4 -49.44 -32.23 -54.71
C THR A 4 -49.15 -32.24 -53.19
N ASP A 5 -48.02 -32.77 -52.73
CA ASP A 5 -47.45 -32.34 -51.44
C ASP A 5 -45.93 -32.50 -51.54
N ARG A 6 -45.24 -31.39 -51.83
CA ARG A 6 -44.48 -30.62 -50.85
C ARG A 6 -43.45 -31.50 -50.15
N SER A 7 -42.25 -31.55 -50.71
CA SER A 7 -41.08 -31.84 -49.90
C SER A 7 -39.90 -30.98 -50.33
N LEU A 8 -39.44 -30.24 -49.34
CA LEU A 8 -38.42 -29.22 -49.34
C LEU A 8 -37.06 -29.93 -49.28
N VAL A 9 -36.26 -29.79 -50.34
CA VAL A 9 -34.83 -30.14 -50.28
C VAL A 9 -34.06 -28.84 -50.46
N ALA A 10 -33.83 -28.16 -49.34
CA ALA A 10 -32.76 -27.18 -49.27
C ALA A 10 -31.46 -27.94 -49.01
N ALA A 11 -30.53 -27.78 -49.93
CA ALA A 11 -29.25 -28.44 -49.92
C ALA A 11 -28.19 -27.55 -49.26
N ARG A 12 -27.28 -28.23 -48.54
CA ARG A 12 -25.85 -27.89 -48.30
C ARG A 12 -25.53 -26.91 -47.16
N PRO A 13 -24.24 -26.83 -46.76
CA PRO A 13 -23.39 -27.90 -46.22
C PRO A 13 -22.64 -27.40 -44.96
N ASN A 14 -21.88 -28.29 -44.32
CA ASN A 14 -21.08 -28.02 -43.10
C ASN A 14 -20.31 -26.69 -43.15
N ASP A 15 -20.47 -25.86 -42.11
CA ASP A 15 -19.65 -24.68 -41.86
C ASP A 15 -18.99 -24.82 -40.48
N ASP A 16 -17.77 -24.34 -40.45
CA ASP A 16 -16.68 -24.62 -39.56
C ASP A 16 -16.91 -24.10 -38.14
N SER A 17 -16.46 -24.90 -37.18
CA SER A 17 -15.60 -24.46 -36.09
C SER A 17 -15.67 -22.98 -35.70
N ASP A 18 -16.72 -22.54 -35.01
CA ASP A 18 -16.58 -21.43 -34.06
C ASP A 18 -17.64 -21.51 -32.96
N THR A 19 -17.42 -22.42 -32.01
CA THR A 19 -17.91 -22.20 -30.66
C THR A 19 -16.70 -22.20 -29.74
N ASN A 20 -15.73 -21.35 -30.07
CA ASN A 20 -14.88 -20.79 -29.03
C ASN A 20 -15.72 -19.70 -28.34
N GLU A 21 -16.66 -20.13 -27.49
CA GLU A 21 -17.18 -19.26 -26.45
C GLU A 21 -15.95 -18.68 -25.74
N PRO A 22 -15.72 -17.36 -25.76
CA PRO A 22 -14.75 -16.78 -24.86
C PRO A 22 -15.36 -16.95 -23.48
N HIS A 23 -15.08 -18.10 -22.85
CA HIS A 23 -14.98 -18.13 -21.41
C HIS A 23 -13.90 -17.11 -21.11
N ASP A 24 -14.34 -15.87 -20.90
CA ASP A 24 -13.72 -14.92 -20.00
C ASP A 24 -13.44 -15.74 -18.76
N MET A 25 -12.26 -16.32 -18.74
CA MET A 25 -11.68 -17.00 -17.62
C MET A 25 -11.27 -15.86 -16.71
N GLN A 26 -12.29 -15.22 -16.15
CA GLN A 26 -12.22 -14.35 -15.03
C GLN A 26 -11.67 -15.25 -13.93
N LEU A 27 -10.33 -15.32 -13.87
CA LEU A 27 -9.63 -15.87 -12.74
C LEU A 27 -10.30 -15.23 -11.54
N PRO A 28 -10.91 -16.01 -10.63
CA PRO A 28 -11.50 -15.44 -9.43
C PRO A 28 -10.36 -14.68 -8.77
N GLN A 29 -10.49 -13.36 -8.79
CA GLN A 29 -9.55 -12.45 -8.17
C GLN A 29 -9.39 -12.98 -6.76
N LEU A 30 -8.22 -13.55 -6.46
CA LEU A 30 -7.88 -14.00 -5.11
C LEU A 30 -7.67 -12.72 -4.30
N VAL A 31 -8.76 -12.02 -4.04
CA VAL A 31 -8.86 -11.00 -3.02
C VAL A 31 -8.79 -11.76 -1.71
N ALA A 32 -7.57 -12.18 -1.36
CA ALA A 32 -7.23 -12.56 0.00
C ALA A 32 -7.27 -11.28 0.83
N THR A 33 -8.48 -10.73 1.02
CA THR A 33 -8.74 -9.85 2.14
C THR A 33 -8.56 -10.75 3.34
N ASN A 34 -7.38 -10.64 3.94
CA ASN A 34 -7.07 -11.27 5.21
C ASN A 34 -7.85 -10.51 6.31
N THR A 35 -9.18 -10.45 6.16
CA THR A 35 -10.17 -9.89 7.09
C THR A 35 -10.50 -10.96 8.10
N LEU A 36 -9.46 -11.45 8.77
CA LEU A 36 -9.68 -12.15 10.00
C LEU A 36 -10.02 -11.08 11.06
N PRO A 37 -11.08 -11.26 11.86
CA PRO A 37 -11.57 -10.25 12.82
C PRO A 37 -10.61 -10.06 14.01
N PHE A 38 -9.42 -10.64 13.96
CA PHE A 38 -8.41 -10.47 14.98
C PHE A 38 -7.52 -9.27 14.69
N ARG A 39 -7.23 -8.51 15.74
CA ARG A 39 -6.28 -7.41 15.69
C ARG A 39 -4.92 -7.96 15.25
N ARG A 40 -4.48 -7.55 14.06
CA ARG A 40 -3.20 -7.98 13.51
C ARG A 40 -2.10 -7.30 14.29
N THR A 41 -1.23 -8.09 14.91
CA THR A 41 -0.07 -7.58 15.64
C THR A 41 1.19 -7.72 14.81
N ILE A 42 2.00 -6.68 14.75
CA ILE A 42 3.25 -6.67 14.01
C ILE A 42 4.46 -6.74 14.95
N ARG A 43 5.48 -7.48 14.51
CA ARG A 43 6.78 -7.56 15.21
C ARG A 43 7.74 -6.50 14.68
N ARG A 44 8.86 -6.29 15.37
CA ARG A 44 9.85 -5.25 15.03
C ARG A 44 10.34 -5.30 13.57
N THR A 45 10.54 -6.49 13.01
CA THR A 45 10.99 -6.65 11.62
C THR A 45 9.95 -6.14 10.62
N GLU A 46 8.67 -6.44 10.84
CA GLU A 46 7.56 -6.00 10.01
C GLU A 46 7.28 -4.50 10.22
N LEU A 47 7.34 -4.04 11.47
CA LEU A 47 7.21 -2.62 11.79
C LEU A 47 8.21 -1.76 11.02
N ARG A 48 9.47 -2.22 10.87
CA ARG A 48 10.50 -1.48 10.12
C ARG A 48 10.24 -1.44 8.61
N GLN A 49 9.47 -2.40 8.06
CA GLN A 49 9.07 -2.36 6.65
C GLN A 49 8.00 -1.28 6.42
N ILE A 50 7.08 -1.12 7.37
CA ILE A 50 5.97 -0.17 7.29
C ILE A 50 6.45 1.24 7.67
N VAL A 51 7.17 1.34 8.78
CA VAL A 51 7.69 2.58 9.36
C VAL A 51 9.22 2.54 9.23
N PRO A 52 9.80 3.19 8.22
CA PRO A 52 11.25 3.22 8.00
C PRO A 52 11.94 4.19 8.99
N LEU A 53 11.67 4.05 10.28
CA LEU A 53 12.31 4.77 11.38
C LEU A 53 13.28 3.85 12.12
N ALA A 54 14.31 4.45 12.71
CA ALA A 54 15.24 3.73 13.57
C ALA A 54 14.55 3.30 14.88
N ASP A 55 14.93 2.14 15.41
CA ASP A 55 14.38 1.62 16.68
C ASP A 55 14.54 2.63 17.82
N THR A 56 15.67 3.35 17.87
CA THR A 56 15.94 4.40 18.86
C THR A 56 14.95 5.55 18.75
N THR A 57 14.61 5.96 17.53
CA THR A 57 13.60 7.00 17.29
C THR A 57 12.23 6.54 17.75
N ILE A 58 11.88 5.27 17.48
CA ILE A 58 10.61 4.69 17.96
C ILE A 58 10.55 4.72 19.49
N TYR A 59 11.62 4.34 20.19
CA TYR A 59 11.69 4.43 21.65
C TYR A 59 11.58 5.87 22.16
N ASP A 60 12.26 6.82 21.52
CA ASP A 60 12.17 8.23 21.91
C ASP A 60 10.76 8.80 21.71
N MET A 61 10.08 8.41 20.62
CA MET A 61 8.70 8.81 20.35
C MET A 61 7.71 8.13 21.30
N GLU A 62 7.93 6.86 21.66
CA GLU A 62 7.15 6.17 22.70
C GLU A 62 7.28 6.89 24.04
N ARG A 63 8.50 7.30 24.43
CA ARG A 63 8.75 8.08 25.66
C ARG A 63 8.05 9.45 25.65
N ARG A 64 7.88 10.06 24.49
CA ARG A 64 7.13 11.31 24.31
C ARG A 64 5.61 11.09 24.26
N GLY A 65 5.15 9.84 24.19
CA GLY A 65 3.74 9.50 24.00
C GLY A 65 3.24 9.77 22.57
N GLU A 66 4.16 9.96 21.62
CA GLU A 66 3.83 10.22 20.21
C GLU A 66 3.64 8.95 19.39
N PHE A 67 4.11 7.79 19.88
CA PHE A 67 4.04 6.51 19.18
C PHE A 67 3.11 5.52 19.91
N PRO A 68 2.41 4.62 19.18
CA PRO A 68 1.56 3.58 19.77
C PRO A 68 2.23 2.81 20.89
N ARG A 69 1.47 2.50 21.95
CA ARG A 69 2.00 1.82 23.13
C ARG A 69 2.34 0.37 22.77
N ARG A 70 3.61 -0.01 22.96
CA ARG A 70 4.02 -1.41 22.82
C ARG A 70 3.44 -2.27 23.92
N PHE A 71 3.17 -3.54 23.61
CA PHE A 71 2.84 -4.54 24.63
C PHE A 71 3.70 -5.79 24.46
N ASN A 72 3.97 -6.45 25.58
CA ASN A 72 4.79 -7.65 25.62
C ASN A 72 3.89 -8.86 25.50
N LEU A 73 4.03 -9.64 24.42
CA LEU A 73 3.40 -10.94 24.31
C LEU A 73 4.12 -11.97 25.20
N THR A 74 5.45 -11.86 25.30
CA THR A 74 6.30 -12.66 26.21
C THR A 74 7.45 -11.80 26.73
N ALA A 75 8.27 -12.33 27.66
CA ALA A 75 9.41 -11.61 28.24
C ALA A 75 10.41 -11.01 27.22
N ARG A 76 10.44 -11.52 25.98
CA ARG A 76 11.31 -11.02 24.90
C ARG A 76 10.54 -10.60 23.65
N CYS A 77 9.23 -10.82 23.59
CA CYS A 77 8.43 -10.54 22.40
C CYS A 77 7.61 -9.27 22.61
N VAL A 78 8.15 -8.17 22.11
CA VAL A 78 7.45 -6.87 22.01
C VAL A 78 6.71 -6.84 20.68
N VAL A 79 5.43 -6.48 20.74
CA VAL A 79 4.57 -6.36 19.56
C VAL A 79 3.82 -5.03 19.58
N TRP A 80 3.37 -4.62 18.40
CA TRP A 80 2.53 -3.45 18.17
C TRP A 80 1.24 -3.87 17.49
N ASP A 81 0.15 -3.14 17.74
CA ASP A 81 -1.09 -3.31 17.00
C ASP A 81 -0.96 -2.61 15.63
N LEU A 82 -1.26 -3.32 14.54
CA LEU A 82 -1.22 -2.75 13.20
C LEU A 82 -2.20 -1.58 13.07
N THR A 83 -3.41 -1.71 13.62
CA THR A 83 -4.43 -0.66 13.49
C THR A 83 -4.03 0.63 14.21
N GLU A 84 -3.36 0.54 15.35
CA GLU A 84 -2.82 1.72 16.03
C GLU A 84 -1.67 2.35 15.24
N VAL A 85 -0.80 1.54 14.62
CA VAL A 85 0.31 2.02 13.80
C VAL A 85 -0.19 2.69 12.52
N GLU A 86 -1.21 2.14 11.87
CA GLU A 86 -1.87 2.74 10.70
C GLU A 86 -2.54 4.06 11.08
N ALA A 87 -3.34 4.08 12.15
CA ALA A 87 -3.97 5.32 12.65
C ALA A 87 -2.93 6.40 12.99
N TRP A 88 -1.78 6.00 13.55
CA TRP A 88 -0.67 6.90 13.82
C TRP A 88 -0.03 7.45 12.52
N LEU A 89 0.15 6.62 11.49
CA LEU A 89 0.63 7.07 10.19
C LEU A 89 -0.32 8.07 9.55
N ASP A 90 -1.63 7.84 9.65
CA ASP A 90 -2.65 8.76 9.13
C ASP A 90 -2.66 10.08 9.89
N ALA A 91 -2.61 10.03 11.22
CA ALA A 91 -2.44 11.23 12.04
C ALA A 91 -1.16 11.99 11.68
N ARG A 92 -0.09 11.27 11.33
CA ARG A 92 1.17 11.89 10.93
C ARG A 92 1.12 12.51 9.54
N ARG A 93 0.43 11.87 8.59
CA ARG A 93 0.13 12.45 7.28
C ARG A 93 -0.66 13.74 7.45
N GLN A 94 -1.73 13.70 8.24
CA GLN A 94 -2.56 14.88 8.52
C GLN A 94 -1.75 16.01 9.14
N ALA A 95 -0.90 15.72 10.12
CA ALA A 95 -0.05 16.73 10.76
C ALA A 95 1.03 17.30 9.82
N SER A 96 1.52 16.48 8.87
CA SER A 96 2.44 16.94 7.82
C SER A 96 1.72 17.86 6.84
N ASP A 97 0.52 17.49 6.40
CA ASP A 97 -0.29 18.26 5.46
C ASP A 97 -0.77 19.58 6.09
N SER A 98 -1.10 19.56 7.39
CA SER A 98 -1.43 20.75 8.16
C SER A 98 -0.22 21.59 8.57
N ALA A 99 0.98 21.27 8.06
CA ALA A 99 2.26 21.92 8.37
C ALA A 99 2.63 22.00 9.87
N GLN A 100 1.98 21.19 10.73
CA GLN A 100 2.34 21.11 12.14
C GLN A 100 3.72 20.49 12.34
N LEU A 101 4.16 19.66 11.39
CA LEU A 101 5.55 19.28 11.29
C LEU A 101 6.36 20.26 10.51
N LYS A 102 7.10 21.08 11.27
CA LYS A 102 8.20 21.87 10.74
C LYS A 102 9.18 20.92 10.07
N ARG A 103 9.20 20.94 8.74
CA ARG A 103 10.27 20.33 7.95
C ARG A 103 11.59 20.92 8.43
N ALA A 104 12.63 20.10 8.50
CA ALA A 104 13.96 20.61 8.82
C ALA A 104 14.28 21.77 7.84
N PRO A 105 14.77 22.92 8.34
CA PRO A 105 15.07 24.05 7.48
C PRO A 105 16.10 23.61 6.44
N SER A 106 15.93 24.09 5.21
CA SER A 106 16.89 23.83 4.15
C SER A 106 18.30 24.17 4.66
N PRO A 107 19.28 23.26 4.51
CA PRO A 107 20.61 23.47 5.04
C PRO A 107 21.22 24.73 4.40
N ASP A 108 21.57 25.71 5.24
CA ASP A 108 22.21 26.95 4.81
C ASP A 108 23.54 26.63 4.11
N VAL A 109 23.53 26.80 2.78
CA VAL A 109 24.67 26.49 1.91
C VAL A 109 25.90 27.33 2.22
N ARG A 110 25.73 28.51 2.84
CA ARG A 110 26.84 29.41 3.21
C ARG A 110 27.63 28.88 4.41
N ARG A 111 27.04 27.99 5.22
CA ARG A 111 27.70 27.33 6.35
C ARG A 111 28.51 26.09 5.94
N ARG A 112 28.56 25.75 4.65
CA ARG A 112 29.30 24.57 4.16
C ARG A 112 30.81 24.79 4.28
N LYS A 113 31.48 23.99 5.11
CA LYS A 113 32.95 24.02 5.29
C LYS A 113 33.74 23.62 4.04
N ARG A 114 33.24 22.66 3.24
CA ARG A 114 33.95 22.10 2.07
C ARG A 114 33.72 22.85 0.75
N ARG A 115 32.60 23.58 0.59
CA ARG A 115 32.28 24.36 -0.63
C ARG A 115 31.54 25.65 -0.25
N PRO A 116 32.24 26.69 0.22
CA PRO A 116 31.63 27.97 0.56
C PRO A 116 31.13 28.68 -0.71
N VAL A 117 29.97 29.32 -0.63
CA VAL A 117 29.48 30.19 -1.71
C VAL A 117 30.28 31.51 -1.65
N LYS A 118 30.86 31.92 -2.78
CA LYS A 118 31.58 33.20 -2.90
C LYS A 118 30.58 34.33 -2.62
N ALA A 119 30.85 35.18 -1.63
CA ALA A 119 30.00 36.33 -1.34
C ALA A 119 29.94 37.24 -2.57
N ALA A 120 28.75 37.73 -2.92
CA ALA A 120 28.60 38.71 -3.99
C ALA A 120 29.36 40.00 -3.60
N PRO A 121 30.03 40.67 -4.55
CA PRO A 121 30.72 41.92 -4.26
C PRO A 121 29.67 42.98 -3.89
N VAL A 122 29.79 43.51 -2.68
CA VAL A 122 29.10 44.73 -2.26
C VAL A 122 29.65 45.88 -3.10
N SER A 123 28.77 46.58 -3.81
CA SER A 123 29.08 47.81 -4.57
C SER A 123 29.22 49.00 -3.63
#